data_AF-A0A8B6XYT7-F1
#
_entry.id   AF-A0A8B6XYT7-F1
#
_cell.length_a   1.000
_cell.length_b   1.000
_cell.length_c   1.000
_cell.angle_alpha   90.00
_cell.angle_beta   90.00
_cell.angle_gamma   90.00
#
_symmetry.space_group_name_H-M   'P 1'
#
loop_
_entity.id
_entity.type
_entity.pdbx_description
1 polymer ?
#
loop_
_entity_poly.entity_id
_entity_poly.type
_entity_poly.pdbx_seq_one_letter_code
_entity_poly.pdbx_strand_id
1 'polypeptide(L)'
;MENEIRATEAFLEKYRENGFSSAETIAREIAEELNIPRNFPSIRNNRKKKLFDYEGDDESGSQTPQSQFKTDFFFVLVDQALQSVRERFQQTHDVAAVFSFLFNQKSLFQAYKDNTLLLKCQNFHNKMGDIDPFEMEMELKRFIHLVLENDEKLKTAIHFLNYINSKCLQEVYPNVAIALRVLLTCPVTAATAERSFSKTYQKFPSLNNDARSAVFSSHAFNRK
;
A
#
# COMPACT_ATOMS: atom_id res chain seq x y z
N MET A 1 5.14 9.56 2.41
CA MET A 1 4.44 8.36 2.92
C MET A 1 3.28 8.65 3.89
N GLU A 2 3.47 8.87 5.20
CA GLU A 2 2.33 8.90 6.16
C GLU A 2 1.30 10.00 5.85
N ASN A 3 1.77 11.18 5.44
CA ASN A 3 0.91 12.29 5.03
C ASN A 3 0.16 12.04 3.72
N GLU A 4 0.75 11.30 2.78
CA GLU A 4 0.13 11.01 1.48
C GLU A 4 -0.92 9.92 1.58
N ILE A 5 -0.69 8.93 2.44
CA ILE A 5 -1.68 7.89 2.72
C ILE A 5 -2.90 8.50 3.40
N ARG A 6 -2.69 9.36 4.41
CA ARG A 6 -3.78 10.13 5.03
C ARG A 6 -4.51 11.03 4.04
N ALA A 7 -3.78 11.68 3.13
CA ALA A 7 -4.39 12.49 2.08
C ALA A 7 -5.24 11.64 1.11
N THR A 8 -4.78 10.44 0.77
CA THR A 8 -5.51 9.49 -0.08
C THR A 8 -6.77 8.98 0.60
N GLU A 9 -6.70 8.64 1.89
CA GLU A 9 -7.85 8.24 2.69
C GLU A 9 -8.90 9.35 2.75
N ALA A 10 -8.49 10.57 3.12
CA ALA A 10 -9.38 11.73 3.16
C ALA A 10 -10.00 12.05 1.80
N PHE A 11 -9.23 11.88 0.71
CA PHE A 11 -9.76 12.01 -0.65
C PHE A 11 -10.85 10.98 -0.92
N LEU A 12 -10.63 9.70 -0.60
CA LEU A 12 -11.60 8.64 -0.85
C LEU A 12 -12.86 8.80 0.01
N GLU A 13 -12.74 9.27 1.27
CA GLU A 13 -13.88 9.59 2.12
C GLU A 13 -14.75 10.70 1.50
N LYS A 14 -14.11 11.78 1.05
CA LYS A 14 -14.81 12.87 0.35
C LYS A 14 -15.41 12.41 -0.98
N TYR A 15 -14.70 11.54 -1.71
CA TYR A 15 -15.15 10.98 -2.98
C TYR A 15 -16.34 10.04 -2.80
N ARG A 16 -16.40 9.31 -1.69
CA ARG A 16 -17.57 8.49 -1.33
C ARG A 16 -18.83 9.34 -1.20
N GLU A 17 -18.74 10.50 -0.56
CA GLU A 17 -19.89 11.39 -0.34
C GLU A 17 -20.34 12.10 -1.61
N ASN A 18 -19.39 12.69 -2.34
CA ASN A 18 -19.68 13.68 -3.39
C ASN A 18 -19.19 13.27 -4.79
N GLY A 19 -18.47 12.16 -4.90
CA GLY A 19 -17.79 11.73 -6.13
C GLY A 19 -18.71 11.12 -7.18
N PHE A 20 -19.89 10.63 -6.80
CA PHE A 20 -20.78 9.94 -7.74
C PHE A 20 -21.20 10.83 -8.92
N SER A 21 -21.65 12.06 -8.64
CA SER A 21 -22.10 12.99 -9.68
C SER A 21 -20.96 13.39 -10.63
N SER A 22 -19.74 13.52 -10.09
CA SER A 22 -18.54 13.80 -10.89
C SER A 22 -18.20 12.60 -11.78
N ALA A 23 -18.17 11.39 -11.21
CA ALA A 23 -17.93 10.16 -11.94
C ALA A 23 -18.96 9.93 -13.06
N GLU A 24 -20.23 10.20 -12.79
CA GLU A 24 -21.31 10.12 -13.76
C GLU A 24 -21.14 11.12 -14.90
N THR A 25 -20.72 12.36 -14.59
CA THR A 25 -20.45 13.39 -15.60
C THR A 25 -19.31 12.96 -16.52
N ILE A 26 -18.19 12.52 -15.94
CA ILE A 26 -17.02 12.02 -16.70
C ILE A 26 -17.40 10.81 -17.55
N ALA A 27 -18.15 9.86 -17.00
CA ALA A 27 -18.62 8.69 -17.75
C ALA A 27 -19.53 9.07 -18.92
N ARG A 28 -20.36 10.11 -18.74
CA ARG A 28 -21.24 10.63 -19.78
C ARG A 28 -20.46 11.29 -20.93
N GLU A 29 -19.43 12.06 -20.60
CA GLU A 29 -18.52 12.66 -21.58
C GLU A 29 -17.79 11.57 -22.39
N ILE A 30 -17.22 10.57 -21.71
CA ILE A 30 -16.55 9.43 -22.38
C ILE A 30 -17.54 8.65 -23.27
N ALA A 31 -18.76 8.41 -22.80
CA ALA A 31 -19.78 7.71 -23.59
C ALA A 31 -20.19 8.49 -24.83
N GLU A 32 -20.22 9.83 -24.75
CA GLU A 32 -20.49 10.71 -25.90
C GLU A 32 -19.37 10.64 -26.93
N GLU A 33 -18.11 10.71 -26.50
CA GLU A 33 -16.93 10.55 -27.38
C GLU A 33 -16.94 9.18 -28.10
N LEU A 34 -17.42 8.14 -27.43
CA LEU A 34 -17.45 6.77 -27.95
C LEU A 34 -18.76 6.40 -28.67
N ASN A 35 -19.71 7.32 -28.80
CA ASN A 35 -21.06 7.06 -29.37
C ASN A 35 -21.82 5.91 -28.66
N ILE A 36 -21.64 5.78 -27.34
CA ILE A 36 -22.32 4.79 -26.50
C ILE A 36 -23.59 5.42 -25.88
N PRO A 37 -24.73 4.70 -25.80
CA PRO A 37 -25.92 5.18 -25.11
C PRO A 37 -25.64 5.57 -23.65
N ARG A 38 -26.16 6.74 -23.23
CA ARG A 38 -25.87 7.38 -21.93
C ARG A 38 -26.89 7.06 -20.83
N ASN A 39 -27.70 6.03 -21.02
CA ASN A 39 -28.78 5.65 -20.11
C ASN A 39 -28.39 4.44 -19.26
N PHE A 40 -28.80 4.46 -17.99
CA PHE A 40 -28.69 3.27 -17.15
C PHE A 40 -29.60 2.15 -17.70
N PRO A 41 -29.12 0.91 -17.75
CA PRO A 41 -29.93 -0.21 -18.22
C PRO A 41 -31.13 -0.42 -17.27
N SER A 42 -32.32 -0.55 -17.85
CA SER A 42 -33.53 -0.85 -17.07
C SER A 42 -33.48 -2.31 -16.64
N ILE A 43 -33.29 -2.55 -15.34
CA ILE A 43 -33.37 -3.90 -14.75
C ILE A 43 -34.86 -4.19 -14.53
N ARG A 44 -35.35 -5.31 -15.08
CA ARG A 44 -36.74 -5.74 -14.86
C ARG A 44 -36.90 -6.18 -13.41
N ASN A 45 -37.68 -5.44 -12.63
CA ASN A 45 -38.08 -5.87 -11.30
C ASN A 45 -38.99 -7.10 -11.42
N ASN A 46 -38.48 -8.26 -11.01
CA ASN A 46 -39.28 -9.49 -10.92
C ASN A 46 -40.27 -9.35 -9.77
N ARG A 47 -41.52 -9.04 -10.11
CA ARG A 47 -42.61 -9.07 -9.12
C ARG A 47 -42.84 -10.52 -8.70
N LYS A 48 -42.75 -10.79 -7.40
CA LYS A 48 -43.20 -12.07 -6.85
C LYS A 48 -44.70 -12.18 -7.06
N LYS A 49 -45.19 -13.35 -7.47
CA LYS A 49 -46.63 -13.60 -7.52
C LYS A 49 -47.16 -13.54 -6.09
N LYS A 50 -48.17 -12.70 -5.87
CA LYS A 50 -48.95 -12.76 -4.64
C LYS A 50 -49.71 -14.09 -4.62
N LEU A 51 -49.61 -14.83 -3.53
CA LEU A 51 -50.35 -16.08 -3.35
C LEU A 51 -51.67 -15.83 -2.61
N PHE A 52 -51.72 -14.77 -1.78
CA PHE A 52 -52.89 -14.42 -0.99
C PHE A 52 -53.19 -12.92 -1.04
N ASP A 53 -54.47 -12.59 -0.97
CA ASP A 53 -55.01 -11.24 -1.17
C ASP A 53 -54.68 -10.28 -0.02
N TYR A 54 -54.24 -10.81 1.13
CA TYR A 54 -53.76 -10.03 2.28
C TYR A 54 -52.27 -9.71 2.22
N GLU A 55 -51.52 -10.23 1.23
CA GLU A 55 -50.12 -9.87 1.03
C GLU A 55 -50.04 -8.40 0.57
N GLY A 56 -49.43 -7.55 1.40
CA GLY A 56 -49.12 -6.17 1.04
C GLY A 56 -48.34 -6.11 -0.28
N ASP A 57 -48.50 -5.02 -1.04
CA ASP A 57 -47.58 -4.81 -2.15
C ASP A 57 -46.15 -4.81 -1.61
N ASP A 58 -45.27 -5.57 -2.27
CA ASP A 58 -43.86 -5.58 -1.96
C ASP A 58 -43.35 -4.18 -2.29
N GLU A 59 -43.33 -3.28 -1.31
CA GLU A 59 -42.66 -1.97 -1.33
C GLU A 59 -41.14 -2.15 -1.37
N SER A 60 -40.65 -3.17 -2.08
CA SER A 60 -39.31 -3.19 -2.65
C SER A 60 -39.24 -2.00 -3.61
N GLY A 61 -39.02 -0.84 -3.02
CA GLY A 61 -39.30 0.47 -3.58
C GLY A 61 -38.64 0.65 -4.93
N SER A 62 -39.31 1.43 -5.77
CA SER A 62 -38.85 1.85 -7.10
C SER A 62 -37.54 2.65 -7.01
N GLN A 63 -36.43 2.01 -6.68
CA GLN A 63 -35.09 2.56 -6.80
C GLN A 63 -34.84 2.84 -8.28
N THR A 64 -34.41 4.05 -8.62
CA THR A 64 -34.00 4.33 -9.99
C THR A 64 -32.78 3.46 -10.33
N PRO A 65 -32.59 3.02 -11.59
CA PRO A 65 -31.40 2.28 -12.00
C PRO A 65 -30.08 2.98 -11.61
N GLN A 66 -30.09 4.32 -11.56
CA GLN A 66 -28.99 5.14 -11.08
C GLN A 66 -28.75 4.99 -9.56
N SER A 67 -29.81 5.03 -8.75
CA SER A 67 -29.72 4.81 -7.29
C SER A 67 -29.24 3.40 -6.96
N GLN A 68 -29.72 2.43 -7.73
CA GLN A 68 -29.29 1.03 -7.60
C GLN A 68 -27.81 0.88 -7.98
N PHE A 69 -27.37 1.42 -9.12
CA PHE A 69 -25.95 1.41 -9.50
C PHE A 69 -25.06 2.13 -8.48
N LYS A 70 -25.53 3.26 -7.94
CA LYS A 70 -24.81 3.99 -6.89
C LYS A 70 -24.59 3.13 -5.64
N THR A 71 -25.61 2.40 -5.23
CA THR A 71 -25.58 1.58 -4.01
C THR A 71 -24.83 0.27 -4.21
N ASP A 72 -25.15 -0.46 -5.27
CA ASP A 72 -24.67 -1.82 -5.51
C ASP A 72 -23.25 -1.86 -6.09
N PHE A 73 -22.80 -0.76 -6.73
CA PHE A 73 -21.49 -0.69 -7.36
C PHE A 73 -20.63 0.45 -6.81
N PHE A 74 -21.08 1.70 -6.92
CA PHE A 74 -20.21 2.84 -6.60
C PHE A 74 -19.77 2.83 -5.12
N PHE A 75 -20.71 2.70 -4.18
CA PHE A 75 -20.34 2.65 -2.76
C PHE A 75 -19.50 1.42 -2.43
N VAL A 76 -19.86 0.25 -2.95
CA VAL A 76 -19.08 -0.99 -2.75
C VAL A 76 -17.63 -0.82 -3.22
N LEU A 77 -17.43 -0.22 -4.40
CA LEU A 77 -16.10 0.01 -4.97
C LEU A 77 -15.27 1.00 -4.14
N VAL A 78 -15.86 2.13 -3.74
CA VAL A 78 -15.16 3.15 -2.95
C VAL A 78 -14.88 2.64 -1.53
N ASP A 79 -15.82 1.91 -0.92
CA ASP A 79 -15.64 1.29 0.40
C ASP A 79 -14.54 0.23 0.38
N GLN A 80 -14.49 -0.60 -0.68
CA GLN A 80 -13.41 -1.57 -0.85
C GLN A 80 -12.04 -0.89 -1.04
N ALA A 81 -12.00 0.23 -1.78
CA ALA A 81 -10.77 1.01 -1.93
C ALA A 81 -10.31 1.62 -0.61
N LEU A 82 -11.24 2.23 0.16
CA LEU A 82 -10.98 2.77 1.49
C LEU A 82 -10.43 1.70 2.43
N GLN A 83 -11.09 0.55 2.50
CA GLN A 83 -10.68 -0.56 3.34
C GLN A 83 -9.28 -1.07 2.93
N SER A 84 -9.01 -1.20 1.63
CA SER A 84 -7.70 -1.62 1.13
C SER A 84 -6.58 -0.64 1.50
N VAL A 85 -6.84 0.67 1.44
CA VAL A 85 -5.86 1.69 1.84
C VAL A 85 -5.58 1.62 3.34
N ARG A 86 -6.63 1.52 4.16
CA ARG A 86 -6.51 1.38 5.63
C ARG A 86 -5.74 0.13 6.03
N GLU A 87 -6.08 -1.02 5.45
CA GLU A 87 -5.39 -2.28 5.70
C GLU A 87 -3.92 -2.22 5.32
N ARG A 88 -3.61 -1.71 4.13
CA ARG A 88 -2.22 -1.56 3.67
C ARG A 88 -1.43 -0.62 4.58
N PHE A 89 -2.05 0.47 5.05
CA PHE A 89 -1.43 1.39 5.99
C PHE A 89 -1.07 0.68 7.31
N GLN A 90 -2.03 -0.05 7.88
CA GLN A 90 -1.81 -0.81 9.11
C GLN A 90 -0.70 -1.86 8.93
N GLN A 91 -0.75 -2.64 7.85
CA GLN A 91 0.29 -3.64 7.56
C GLN A 91 1.68 -3.01 7.42
N THR A 92 1.77 -1.84 6.77
CA THR A 92 3.03 -1.12 6.61
C THR A 92 3.56 -0.65 7.96
N HIS A 93 2.69 -0.13 8.82
CA HIS A 93 3.05 0.27 10.18
C HIS A 93 3.50 -0.93 11.03
N ASP A 94 2.80 -2.06 10.95
CA ASP A 94 3.14 -3.28 11.68
C ASP A 94 4.52 -3.80 11.28
N VAL A 95 4.83 -3.81 9.98
CA VAL A 95 6.17 -4.15 9.49
C VAL A 95 7.20 -3.14 9.98
N ALA A 96 6.93 -1.84 9.86
CA ALA A 96 7.84 -0.79 10.35
C ALA A 96 8.15 -0.93 11.85
N ALA A 97 7.15 -1.29 12.66
CA ALA A 97 7.29 -1.51 14.10
C ALA A 97 8.26 -2.65 14.42
N VAL A 98 8.24 -3.74 13.64
CA VAL A 98 9.16 -4.89 13.79
C VAL A 98 10.61 -4.46 13.58
N PHE A 99 10.87 -3.64 12.56
CA PHE A 99 12.22 -3.15 12.24
C PHE A 99 12.64 -1.90 13.01
N SER A 100 11.76 -1.32 13.82
CA SER A 100 11.95 0.01 14.43
C SER A 100 13.27 0.19 15.18
N PHE A 101 13.77 -0.87 15.83
CA PHE A 101 15.03 -0.86 16.56
C PHE A 101 16.28 -0.81 15.66
N LEU A 102 16.18 -1.22 14.39
CA LEU A 102 17.27 -1.21 13.41
C LEU A 102 17.34 0.06 12.56
N PHE A 103 16.32 0.94 12.60
CA PHE A 103 16.28 2.13 11.74
C PHE A 103 17.48 3.06 11.92
N ASN A 104 17.91 3.24 13.16
CA ASN A 104 18.97 4.18 13.49
C ASN A 104 19.68 3.81 14.79
N GLN A 105 20.84 4.43 14.99
CA GLN A 105 21.73 4.20 16.11
C GLN A 105 21.06 4.47 17.46
N LYS A 106 20.22 5.50 17.55
CA LYS A 106 19.51 5.85 18.79
C LYS A 106 18.52 4.77 19.18
N SER A 107 17.68 4.31 18.24
CA SER A 107 16.71 3.25 18.45
C SER A 107 17.39 1.93 18.86
N LEU A 108 18.52 1.60 18.24
CA LEU A 108 19.27 0.39 18.57
C LEU A 108 19.92 0.47 19.96
N PHE A 109 20.56 1.59 20.28
CA PHE A 109 21.12 1.80 21.62
C PHE A 109 20.04 1.83 22.71
N GLN A 110 18.87 2.40 22.43
CA GLN A 110 17.75 2.39 23.37
C GLN A 110 17.32 0.96 23.68
N ALA A 111 17.12 0.13 22.64
CA ALA A 111 16.76 -1.28 22.83
C ALA A 111 17.81 -2.06 23.63
N TYR A 112 19.10 -1.75 23.41
CA TYR A 112 20.20 -2.34 24.17
C TYR A 112 20.21 -1.90 25.64
N LYS A 113 20.09 -0.60 25.92
CA LYS A 113 20.08 -0.03 27.29
C LYS A 113 18.89 -0.51 28.11
N ASP A 114 17.73 -0.63 27.48
CA ASP A 114 16.50 -1.08 28.14
C ASP A 114 16.46 -2.60 28.34
N ASN A 115 17.51 -3.34 27.93
CA ASN A 115 17.54 -4.80 27.92
C ASN A 115 16.35 -5.43 27.15
N THR A 116 15.85 -4.74 26.11
CA THR A 116 14.73 -5.21 25.28
C THR A 116 15.19 -5.81 23.95
N LEU A 117 16.50 -5.86 23.70
CA LEU A 117 17.07 -6.29 22.41
C LEU A 117 16.66 -7.72 22.04
N LEU A 118 16.75 -8.67 22.97
CA LEU A 118 16.30 -10.05 22.74
C LEU A 118 14.81 -10.11 22.39
N LEU A 119 13.97 -9.38 23.11
CA LEU A 119 12.53 -9.31 22.84
C LEU A 119 12.26 -8.74 21.44
N LYS A 120 13.01 -7.72 21.02
CA LYS A 120 12.91 -7.17 19.65
C LYS A 120 13.34 -8.20 18.60
N CYS A 121 14.40 -8.97 18.85
CA CYS A 121 14.85 -10.04 17.96
C CYS A 121 13.84 -11.20 17.88
N GLN A 122 13.20 -11.57 19.01
CA GLN A 122 12.13 -12.57 19.03
C GLN A 122 10.90 -12.09 18.25
N ASN A 123 10.49 -10.83 18.43
CA ASN A 123 9.40 -10.25 17.65
C ASN A 123 9.72 -10.21 16.15
N PHE A 124 10.99 -9.94 15.80
CA PHE A 124 11.48 -10.03 14.43
C PHE A 124 11.36 -11.44 13.88
N HIS A 125 11.90 -12.44 14.59
CA HIS A 125 11.84 -13.85 14.22
C HIS A 125 10.39 -14.30 13.97
N ASN A 126 9.49 -13.98 14.90
CA ASN A 126 8.07 -14.36 14.81
C ASN A 126 7.37 -13.79 13.57
N LYS A 127 7.81 -12.64 13.06
CA LYS A 127 7.17 -11.99 11.91
C LYS A 127 7.83 -12.32 10.58
N MET A 128 9.16 -12.43 10.56
CA MET A 128 9.94 -12.55 9.33
C MET A 128 10.38 -13.99 9.03
N GLY A 129 10.47 -14.85 10.05
CA GLY A 129 11.05 -16.19 9.91
C GLY A 129 12.56 -16.16 9.68
N ASP A 130 13.16 -17.35 9.59
CA ASP A 130 14.51 -17.62 9.07
C ASP A 130 15.73 -17.03 9.81
N ILE A 131 15.54 -16.21 10.85
CA ILE A 131 16.64 -15.65 11.65
C ILE A 131 16.54 -16.13 13.09
N ASP A 132 17.60 -16.74 13.63
CA ASP A 132 17.64 -17.10 15.05
C ASP A 132 17.73 -15.83 15.92
N PRO A 133 16.81 -15.64 16.89
CA PRO A 133 16.76 -14.41 17.68
C PRO A 133 17.95 -14.25 18.63
N PHE A 134 18.57 -15.34 19.10
CA PHE A 134 19.72 -15.29 20.00
C PHE A 134 21.00 -14.97 19.24
N GLU A 135 21.21 -15.59 18.07
CA GLU A 135 22.34 -15.26 17.20
C GLU A 135 22.27 -13.79 16.74
N MET A 136 21.09 -13.34 16.32
CA MET A 136 20.89 -11.94 15.94
C MET A 136 21.17 -10.99 17.11
N GLU A 137 20.73 -11.31 18.32
CA GLU A 137 21.03 -10.49 19.50
C GLU A 137 22.54 -10.41 19.77
N MET A 138 23.25 -11.55 19.71
CA MET A 138 24.70 -11.60 19.90
C MET A 138 25.45 -10.77 18.86
N GLU A 139 25.07 -10.91 17.59
CA GLU A 139 25.62 -10.11 16.50
C GLU A 139 25.41 -8.61 16.73
N LEU A 140 24.20 -8.20 17.13
CA LEU A 140 23.87 -6.81 17.41
C LEU A 140 24.63 -6.25 18.60
N LYS A 141 24.74 -6.99 19.71
CA LYS A 141 25.55 -6.57 20.86
C LYS A 141 27.00 -6.34 20.44
N ARG A 142 27.57 -7.26 19.66
CA ARG A 142 28.93 -7.13 19.15
C ARG A 142 29.07 -5.96 18.17
N PHE A 143 28.08 -5.73 17.31
CA PHE A 143 28.06 -4.59 16.39
C PHE A 143 28.00 -3.26 17.16
N ILE A 144 27.20 -3.20 18.21
CA ILE A 144 27.09 -2.04 19.10
C ILE A 144 28.46 -1.71 19.71
N HIS A 145 29.06 -2.67 20.44
CA HIS A 145 30.31 -2.48 21.17
C HIS A 145 31.53 -2.22 20.28
N LEU A 146 31.66 -2.96 19.18
CA LEU A 146 32.87 -2.89 18.35
C LEU A 146 32.79 -1.82 17.27
N VAL A 147 31.59 -1.47 16.81
CA VAL A 147 31.39 -0.58 15.65
C VAL A 147 30.73 0.73 16.05
N LEU A 148 29.54 0.67 16.65
CA LEU A 148 28.73 1.88 16.85
C LEU A 148 29.22 2.78 17.99
N GLU A 149 29.88 2.23 18.99
CA GLU A 149 30.54 3.02 20.05
C GLU A 149 31.81 3.71 19.56
N ASN A 150 32.43 3.21 18.48
CA ASN A 150 33.70 3.71 17.95
C ASN A 150 33.54 4.60 16.71
N ASP A 151 32.36 4.66 16.10
CA ASP A 151 32.11 5.43 14.88
C ASP A 151 30.78 6.21 14.94
N GLU A 152 30.87 7.48 15.34
CA GLU A 152 29.72 8.40 15.43
C GLU A 152 29.06 8.73 14.09
N LYS A 153 29.68 8.37 12.96
CA LYS A 153 29.12 8.64 11.62
C LYS A 153 28.04 7.63 11.26
N LEU A 154 28.04 6.45 11.88
CA LEU A 154 27.08 5.38 11.61
C LEU A 154 25.77 5.65 12.34
N LYS A 155 24.85 6.35 11.67
CA LYS A 155 23.60 6.80 12.29
C LYS A 155 22.35 6.04 11.87
N THR A 156 22.33 5.43 10.69
CA THR A 156 21.10 4.88 10.07
C THR A 156 21.36 3.49 9.51
N ALA A 157 20.28 2.73 9.29
CA ALA A 157 20.32 1.38 8.72
C ALA A 157 21.17 1.27 7.43
N ILE A 158 21.08 2.26 6.54
CA ILE A 158 21.87 2.29 5.31
C ILE A 158 23.37 2.45 5.59
N HIS A 159 23.75 3.27 6.58
CA HIS A 159 25.15 3.38 7.00
C HIS A 159 25.65 2.07 7.62
N PHE A 160 24.83 1.38 8.40
CA PHE A 160 25.18 0.08 8.98
C PHE A 160 25.45 -0.97 7.90
N LEU A 161 24.54 -1.10 6.94
CA LEU A 161 24.70 -2.06 5.85
C LEU A 161 25.91 -1.74 4.97
N ASN A 162 26.12 -0.47 4.64
CA ASN A 162 27.28 -0.03 3.87
C ASN A 162 28.59 -0.29 4.60
N TYR A 163 28.64 -0.08 5.92
CA TYR A 163 29.80 -0.41 6.73
C TYR A 163 30.12 -1.90 6.67
N ILE A 164 29.12 -2.75 6.95
CA ILE A 164 29.26 -4.22 6.90
C ILE A 164 29.78 -4.66 5.52
N ASN A 165 29.24 -4.09 4.44
CA ASN A 165 29.65 -4.42 3.09
C ASN A 165 31.06 -3.95 2.75
N SER A 166 31.39 -2.71 3.10
CA SER A 166 32.71 -2.11 2.80
C SER A 166 33.87 -2.79 3.52
N LYS A 167 33.58 -3.43 4.66
CA LYS A 167 34.55 -4.13 5.50
C LYS A 167 34.51 -5.66 5.34
N CYS A 168 33.68 -6.17 4.43
CA CYS A 168 33.48 -7.60 4.21
C CYS A 168 33.09 -8.37 5.49
N LEU A 169 32.19 -7.81 6.30
CA LEU A 169 31.79 -8.36 7.61
C LEU A 169 30.51 -9.18 7.54
N GLN A 170 30.09 -9.67 6.37
CA GLN A 170 28.85 -10.42 6.20
C GLN A 170 28.90 -11.79 6.87
N GLU A 171 30.05 -12.45 6.89
CA GLU A 171 30.24 -13.73 7.63
C GLU A 171 30.21 -13.53 9.14
N VAL A 172 30.42 -12.28 9.57
CA VAL A 172 30.62 -11.89 10.95
C VAL A 172 29.34 -11.33 11.58
N TYR A 173 28.43 -10.82 10.74
CA TYR A 173 27.09 -10.34 11.10
C TYR A 173 26.04 -10.80 10.06
N PRO A 174 25.91 -12.11 9.79
CA PRO A 174 25.04 -12.61 8.72
C PRO A 174 23.57 -12.27 8.97
N ASN A 175 23.07 -12.47 10.19
CA ASN A 175 21.67 -12.22 10.54
C ASN A 175 21.35 -10.72 10.48
N VAL A 176 22.23 -9.87 11.02
CA VAL A 176 22.07 -8.41 10.96
C VAL A 176 22.13 -7.90 9.52
N ALA A 177 23.04 -8.42 8.69
CA ALA A 177 23.14 -8.05 7.28
C ALA A 177 21.88 -8.44 6.47
N ILE A 178 21.28 -9.60 6.76
CA ILE A 178 20.00 -10.01 6.17
C ILE A 178 18.90 -9.04 6.64
N ALA A 179 18.75 -8.82 7.95
CA ALA A 179 17.72 -7.95 8.50
C ALA A 179 17.81 -6.52 7.93
N LEU A 180 19.01 -5.94 7.82
CA LEU A 180 19.21 -4.62 7.23
C LEU A 180 18.88 -4.58 5.73
N ARG A 181 19.20 -5.62 4.96
CA ARG A 181 18.82 -5.71 3.54
C ARG A 181 17.32 -5.78 3.37
N VAL A 182 16.64 -6.61 4.16
CA VAL A 182 15.17 -6.70 4.13
C VAL A 182 14.57 -5.34 4.49
N LEU A 183 15.03 -4.70 5.57
CA LEU A 183 14.60 -3.37 5.98
C LEU A 183 14.70 -2.33 4.85
N LEU A 184 15.84 -2.28 4.17
CA LEU A 184 16.15 -1.29 3.13
C LEU A 184 15.50 -1.60 1.77
N THR A 185 14.99 -2.81 1.58
CA THR A 185 14.26 -3.21 0.37
C THR A 185 12.75 -3.24 0.57
N CYS A 186 12.27 -3.30 1.82
CA CYS A 186 10.88 -3.12 2.12
C CYS A 186 10.40 -1.72 1.67
N PRO A 187 9.23 -1.62 1.01
CA PRO A 187 8.71 -0.37 0.48
C PRO A 187 8.47 0.70 1.55
N VAL A 188 8.53 0.35 2.84
CA VAL A 188 8.56 1.23 4.01
C VAL A 188 9.62 2.35 3.89
N THR A 189 10.72 2.12 3.16
CA THR A 189 11.77 3.13 2.92
C THR A 189 11.70 3.78 1.54
N ALA A 190 10.87 3.24 0.64
CA ALA A 190 10.80 3.64 -0.77
C ALA A 190 10.01 4.93 -1.03
N ALA A 191 9.29 5.50 -0.05
CA ALA A 191 8.69 6.83 -0.24
C ALA A 191 9.73 7.94 -0.46
N THR A 192 11.02 7.70 -0.14
CA THR A 192 12.08 8.64 -0.54
C THR A 192 12.29 8.68 -2.06
N ALA A 193 11.81 7.67 -2.81
CA ALA A 193 11.89 7.57 -4.26
C ALA A 193 10.75 8.27 -5.02
N GLU A 194 9.82 8.95 -4.33
CA GLU A 194 8.78 9.78 -4.98
C GLU A 194 9.37 10.99 -5.73
N ARG A 195 10.61 11.41 -5.41
CA ARG A 195 11.35 12.43 -6.19
C ARG A 195 11.71 12.00 -7.62
N SER A 196 11.65 10.70 -7.93
CA SER A 196 11.99 10.19 -9.26
C SER A 196 10.81 10.25 -10.21
N PHE A 197 9.58 10.14 -9.70
CA PHE A 197 8.37 10.13 -10.52
C PHE A 197 7.91 11.53 -10.94
N SER A 198 8.27 12.59 -10.19
CA SER A 198 7.95 13.97 -10.58
C SER A 198 8.68 14.44 -11.85
N LYS A 199 9.83 13.84 -12.18
CA LYS A 199 10.59 14.18 -13.39
C LYS A 199 9.97 13.66 -14.69
N THR A 200 9.18 12.59 -14.63
CA THR A 200 8.54 12.02 -15.84
C THR A 200 7.30 12.81 -16.24
N TYR A 201 6.51 13.28 -15.27
CA TYR A 201 5.34 14.12 -15.55
C TYR A 201 5.71 15.53 -16.04
N GLN A 202 6.84 16.09 -15.60
CA GLN A 202 7.31 17.39 -16.09
C GLN A 202 7.96 17.35 -17.48
N LYS A 203 8.36 16.18 -17.98
CA LYS A 203 9.05 16.05 -19.29
C LYS A 203 8.16 15.68 -20.46
N PHE A 204 6.89 15.34 -20.25
CA PHE A 204 5.96 15.04 -21.35
C PHE A 204 4.58 15.68 -21.14
N PRO A 205 4.43 17.01 -21.35
CA PRO A 205 3.12 17.66 -21.36
C PRO A 205 2.32 17.40 -22.65
N SER A 206 2.93 16.77 -23.66
CA SER A 206 2.32 16.59 -24.99
C SER A 206 2.67 15.22 -25.58
N LEU A 207 2.06 14.16 -25.06
CA LEU A 207 1.83 12.96 -25.85
C LEU A 207 0.32 12.78 -25.95
N ASN A 208 -0.18 13.36 -27.03
CA ASN A 208 -1.55 13.27 -27.51
C ASN A 208 -1.93 11.80 -27.77
N ASN A 209 -3.23 11.56 -27.82
CA ASN A 209 -4.00 10.31 -27.73
C ASN A 209 -3.54 9.02 -28.46
N ASP A 210 -2.45 8.99 -29.21
CA ASP A 210 -2.06 7.82 -30.03
C ASP A 210 -1.25 6.76 -29.28
N ALA A 211 -0.59 7.10 -28.16
CA ALA A 211 0.18 6.11 -27.38
C ALA A 211 -0.70 5.23 -26.47
N ARG A 212 -1.93 5.65 -26.16
CA ARG A 212 -2.87 4.88 -25.32
C ARG A 212 -3.43 3.64 -26.04
N SER A 213 -3.55 3.65 -27.37
CA SER A 213 -4.04 2.48 -28.11
C SER A 213 -2.96 1.41 -28.34
N ALA A 214 -1.68 1.81 -28.37
CA ALA A 214 -0.56 0.89 -28.61
C ALA A 214 -0.26 -0.03 -27.41
N VAL A 215 -0.51 0.43 -26.17
CA VAL A 215 -0.27 -0.36 -24.96
C VAL A 215 -1.34 -1.44 -24.77
N PHE A 216 -2.57 -1.21 -25.22
CA PHE A 216 -3.65 -2.21 -25.16
C PHE A 216 -3.68 -3.19 -26.34
N SER A 217 -3.02 -2.90 -27.47
CA SER A 217 -2.93 -3.83 -28.60
C SER A 217 -1.80 -4.88 -28.50
N SER A 218 -0.89 -4.77 -27.54
CA SER A 218 0.28 -5.70 -27.47
C SER A 218 0.03 -6.98 -26.68
N HIS A 219 -1.16 -7.21 -26.12
CA HIS A 219 -1.50 -8.46 -25.39
C HIS A 219 -2.49 -9.37 -26.12
N ALA A 220 -2.80 -9.08 -27.38
CA ALA A 220 -3.65 -9.93 -28.22
C ALA A 220 -2.86 -10.56 -29.38
N PHE A 221 -1.69 -11.17 -29.12
CA PHE A 221 -1.08 -12.09 -30.09
C PHE A 221 -0.09 -13.05 -29.42
N ASN A 222 -0.61 -13.97 -28.60
CA ASN A 222 -0.10 -15.34 -28.52
C ASN A 222 -1.01 -16.18 -27.60
N ARG A 223 -1.98 -16.87 -28.21
CA ARG A 223 -2.47 -18.18 -27.75
C ARG A 223 -3.37 -18.79 -28.84
N LYS A 224 -2.74 -19.72 -29.57
CA LYS A 224 -3.27 -20.72 -30.52
C LYS A 224 -3.87 -20.22 -31.82
#